data_AF-A0A941U3A1-F1
#
_entry.id   AF-A0A941U3A1-F1
#
_cell.length_a   1.000
_cell.length_b   1.000
_cell.length_c   1.000
_cell.angle_alpha   90.00
_cell.angle_beta   90.00
_cell.angle_gamma   90.00
#
_symmetry.space_group_name_H-M   'P 1'
#
loop_
_entity.id
_entity.type
_entity.pdbx_description
1 polymer ?
#
loop_
_entity_poly.entity_id
_entity_poly.type
_entity_poly.pdbx_seq_one_letter_code
_entity_poly.pdbx_strand_id
1 'polypeptide(L)'
;MAIVTVEEFNQRGAGKLPGHLGIVVTLATPGEMRAEMPVQPQLMAPNGYLHAGSLITLADTMCGYGCLLNLPEGAGGFTTVELKSNHLGTTLDGT
;
A
#
# COMPACT_ATOMS: atom_id res chain seq x y z
N MET A 1 6.09 12.83 18.34
CA MET A 1 5.39 12.27 17.17
C MET A 1 4.13 11.59 17.66
N ALA A 2 2.97 11.89 17.09
CA ALA A 2 1.75 11.15 17.39
C ALA A 2 1.93 9.69 16.95
N ILE A 3 1.54 8.76 17.81
CA ILE A 3 1.55 7.33 17.47
C ILE A 3 0.38 7.11 16.52
N VAL A 4 0.66 6.99 15.22
CA VAL A 4 -0.37 6.61 14.24
C VAL A 4 -0.51 5.09 14.27
N THR A 5 -1.72 4.64 14.53
CA THR A 5 -2.11 3.23 14.66
C THR A 5 -2.38 2.59 13.30
N VAL A 6 -2.38 1.25 13.27
CA VAL A 6 -2.76 0.46 12.09
C VAL A 6 -4.19 0.79 11.67
N GLU A 7 -5.11 0.94 12.63
CA GLU A 7 -6.50 1.29 12.40
C GLU A 7 -6.64 2.64 11.68
N GLU A 8 -5.85 3.64 12.08
CA GLU A 8 -5.88 4.96 11.43
C GLU A 8 -5.40 4.89 9.97
N PHE A 9 -4.39 4.08 9.67
CA PHE A 9 -3.96 3.86 8.27
C PHE A 9 -5.03 3.13 7.45
N ASN A 10 -5.67 2.11 8.01
CA ASN A 10 -6.77 1.40 7.36
C ASN A 10 -7.96 2.34 7.10
N GLN A 11 -8.31 3.21 8.05
CA GLN A 11 -9.34 4.24 7.87
C GLN A 11 -8.96 5.28 6.81
N ARG A 12 -7.68 5.66 6.73
CA ARG A 12 -7.19 6.54 5.66
C ARG A 12 -7.41 5.91 4.29
N GLY A 13 -7.13 4.62 4.13
CA GLY A 13 -7.35 3.89 2.87
C GLY A 13 -8.82 3.64 2.52
N ALA A 14 -9.71 3.59 3.51
CA ALA A 14 -11.13 3.27 3.33
C ALA A 14 -11.84 4.25 2.37
N GLY A 15 -12.52 3.72 1.36
CA GLY A 15 -13.22 4.51 0.33
C GLY A 15 -12.31 5.18 -0.70
N LYS A 16 -10.99 4.90 -0.69
CA LYS A 16 -10.04 5.31 -1.73
C LYS A 16 -9.39 4.08 -2.35
N LEU A 17 -8.43 4.30 -3.25
CA LEU A 17 -7.79 3.23 -4.02
C LEU A 17 -7.24 2.07 -3.13
N PRO A 18 -6.51 2.30 -2.02
CA PRO A 18 -5.99 1.19 -1.24
C PRO A 18 -7.08 0.31 -0.64
N GLY A 19 -8.12 0.94 -0.06
CA GLY A 19 -9.28 0.22 0.47
C GLY A 19 -10.09 -0.47 -0.64
N HIS A 20 -10.17 0.11 -1.84
CA HIS A 20 -10.84 -0.50 -2.99
C HIS A 20 -10.12 -1.79 -3.46
N LEU A 21 -8.80 -1.82 -3.38
CA LEU A 21 -7.98 -3.00 -3.68
C LEU A 21 -7.99 -4.04 -2.53
N GLY A 22 -8.58 -3.71 -1.38
CA GLY A 22 -8.59 -4.57 -0.21
C GLY A 22 -7.27 -4.59 0.55
N ILE A 23 -6.43 -3.56 0.41
CA ILE A 23 -5.18 -3.46 1.16
C ILE A 23 -5.49 -3.24 2.65
N VAL A 24 -4.91 -4.08 3.51
CA VAL A 24 -5.03 -4.00 4.97
C VAL A 24 -3.64 -3.89 5.58
N VAL A 25 -3.37 -2.77 6.27
CA VAL A 25 -2.17 -2.58 7.07
C VAL A 25 -2.21 -3.53 8.26
N THR A 26 -1.11 -4.24 8.50
CA THR A 26 -0.94 -5.22 9.58
C THR A 26 0.16 -4.82 10.58
N LEU A 27 1.07 -3.92 10.18
CA LEU A 27 2.10 -3.34 11.05
C LEU A 27 2.38 -1.89 10.64
N ALA A 28 2.47 -1.00 11.62
CA ALA A 28 2.90 0.37 11.43
C ALA A 28 3.89 0.77 12.53
N THR A 29 5.16 0.90 12.17
CA THR A 29 6.24 1.36 13.05
C THR A 29 7.17 2.31 12.30
N PRO A 30 7.94 3.18 12.96
CA PRO A 30 8.83 4.11 12.28
C PRO A 30 9.83 3.43 11.33
N GLY A 31 10.23 2.19 11.61
CA GLY A 31 11.17 1.42 10.79
C GLY A 31 10.54 0.46 9.79
N GLU A 32 9.23 0.21 9.86
CA GLU A 32 8.57 -0.81 9.03
C GLU A 32 7.06 -0.59 8.90
N MET A 33 6.58 -0.68 7.66
CA MET A 33 5.16 -0.82 7.31
C MET A 33 4.92 -2.21 6.70
N ARG A 34 3.86 -2.89 7.12
CA ARG A 34 3.39 -4.13 6.47
C ARG A 34 1.91 -4.03 6.15
N ALA A 35 1.54 -4.60 5.01
CA ALA A 35 0.15 -4.78 4.61
C ALA A 35 -0.01 -6.04 3.77
N GLU A 36 -1.25 -6.47 3.68
CA GLU A 36 -1.71 -7.60 2.89
C GLU A 36 -2.75 -7.14 1.87
N MET A 37 -2.84 -7.81 0.72
CA MET A 37 -3.83 -7.50 -0.32
C MET A 37 -4.32 -8.79 -0.97
N PRO A 38 -5.62 -9.14 -0.83
CA PRO A 38 -6.14 -10.37 -1.40
C PRO A 38 -6.12 -10.32 -2.93
N VAL A 39 -5.73 -11.42 -3.56
CA VAL A 39 -5.81 -11.60 -5.02
C VAL A 39 -7.27 -11.82 -5.41
N GLN A 40 -7.79 -10.95 -6.28
CA GLN A 40 -9.19 -10.98 -6.71
C GLN A 40 -9.30 -10.80 -8.23
N PRO A 41 -10.34 -11.35 -8.90
CA PRO A 41 -10.49 -11.27 -10.34
C PRO A 41 -10.39 -9.86 -10.92
N GLN A 42 -10.93 -8.86 -10.24
CA GLN A 42 -10.89 -7.45 -10.67
C GLN A 42 -9.49 -6.81 -10.56
N LEU A 43 -8.54 -7.46 -9.89
CA LEU A 43 -7.15 -7.01 -9.76
C LEU A 43 -6.22 -7.68 -10.77
N MET A 44 -6.75 -8.60 -11.59
CA MET A 44 -5.99 -9.36 -12.58
C MET A 44 -5.84 -8.55 -13.88
N ALA A 45 -4.73 -8.77 -14.57
CA ALA A 45 -4.55 -8.34 -15.94
C ALA A 45 -5.37 -9.24 -16.89
N PRO A 46 -5.69 -8.79 -18.12
CA PRO A 46 -6.45 -9.57 -19.10
C PRO A 46 -5.81 -10.91 -19.51
N ASN A 47 -4.53 -11.11 -19.21
CA ASN A 47 -3.80 -12.35 -19.47
C ASN A 47 -3.92 -13.38 -18.33
N GLY A 48 -4.70 -13.10 -17.29
CA GLY A 48 -4.96 -14.03 -16.18
C GLY A 48 -3.92 -14.00 -15.05
N TYR A 49 -2.95 -13.09 -15.08
CA TYR A 49 -1.99 -12.86 -14.00
C TYR A 49 -2.37 -11.64 -13.16
N LEU A 50 -1.87 -11.54 -11.91
CA LEU A 50 -2.09 -10.34 -11.12
C LEU A 50 -1.55 -9.09 -11.86
N HIS A 51 -2.38 -8.05 -11.95
CA HIS A 51 -1.99 -6.83 -12.66
C HIS A 51 -0.82 -6.15 -11.92
N ALA A 52 0.23 -5.77 -12.66
CA ALA A 52 1.41 -5.12 -12.08
C ALA A 52 1.05 -3.84 -11.30
N GLY A 53 0.07 -3.08 -11.78
CA GLY A 53 -0.46 -1.91 -11.09
C GLY A 53 -1.09 -2.21 -9.72
N SER A 54 -1.63 -3.41 -9.50
CA SER A 54 -2.17 -3.82 -8.20
C SER A 54 -1.03 -3.97 -7.18
N LEU A 55 0.06 -4.65 -7.58
CA LEU A 55 1.27 -4.78 -6.76
C LEU A 55 1.96 -3.45 -6.51
N ILE A 56 2.06 -2.61 -7.54
CA ILE A 56 2.63 -1.25 -7.42
C ILE A 56 1.79 -0.42 -6.46
N THR A 57 0.46 -0.52 -6.51
CA THR A 57 -0.41 0.22 -5.58
C THR A 57 -0.19 -0.21 -4.14
N LEU A 58 -0.03 -1.52 -3.87
CA LEU A 58 0.33 -2.03 -2.55
C LEU A 58 1.67 -1.43 -2.08
N ALA A 59 2.70 -1.50 -2.93
CA ALA A 59 4.04 -1.01 -2.59
C ALA A 59 4.06 0.51 -2.35
N ASP A 60 3.51 1.30 -3.27
CA ASP A 60 3.49 2.76 -3.18
C ASP A 60 2.66 3.25 -1.98
N THR A 61 1.54 2.59 -1.68
CA THR A 61 0.74 2.91 -0.48
C THR A 61 1.57 2.72 0.80
N MET A 62 2.31 1.61 0.93
CA MET A 62 3.12 1.35 2.13
C MET A 62 4.31 2.29 2.25
N CYS A 63 5.00 2.59 1.14
CA CYS A 63 6.06 3.59 1.11
C CYS A 63 5.52 4.97 1.53
N GLY A 64 4.37 5.37 0.99
CA GLY A 64 3.73 6.63 1.33
C GLY A 64 3.29 6.73 2.80
N TYR A 65 2.72 5.66 3.34
CA TYR A 65 2.35 5.60 4.76
C TYR A 65 3.59 5.62 5.67
N GLY A 66 4.69 4.99 5.25
CA GLY A 66 5.99 5.09 5.92
C GLY A 66 6.53 6.52 5.92
N CYS A 67 6.41 7.25 4.81
CA CYS A 67 6.75 8.67 4.74
C CYS A 67 5.89 9.51 5.70
N LEU A 68 4.55 9.30 5.70
CA LEU A 68 3.64 10.00 6.61
C LEU A 68 4.01 9.80 8.08
N LEU A 69 4.37 8.58 8.45
CA LEU A 69 4.74 8.22 9.82
C LEU A 69 6.02 8.94 10.27
N ASN A 70 6.90 9.30 9.34
CA ASN A 70 8.20 9.90 9.58
C ASN A 70 8.29 11.37 9.16
N LEU A 71 7.16 12.04 8.90
CA LEU A 71 7.16 13.44 8.53
C LEU A 71 7.80 14.32 9.62
N PRO A 72 8.66 15.28 9.26
CA PRO A 72 9.18 16.24 10.21
C PRO A 72 8.08 17.18 10.70
N GLU A 73 8.30 17.81 11.85
CA GLU A 73 7.38 18.78 12.40
C GLU A 73 7.14 19.93 11.41
N GLY A 74 5.86 20.32 11.25
CA GLY A 74 5.46 21.37 10.31
C GLY A 74 5.28 20.92 8.85
N ALA A 75 5.60 19.67 8.49
CA ALA A 75 5.33 19.18 7.14
C ALA A 75 3.82 18.94 6.91
N GLY A 76 3.31 19.38 5.75
CA GLY A 76 1.89 19.25 5.37
C GLY A 76 1.50 17.92 4.72
N GLY A 77 2.48 17.10 4.32
CA GLY A 77 2.25 15.84 3.62
C GLY A 77 3.46 15.36 2.83
N PHE A 78 3.24 14.38 1.97
CA PHE A 78 4.23 13.87 1.02
C PHE A 78 3.55 13.64 -0.34
N THR A 79 4.37 13.54 -1.38
CA THR A 79 3.95 13.08 -2.71
C THR A 79 5.04 12.16 -3.25
N THR A 80 4.68 11.00 -3.79
CA THR A 80 5.62 10.13 -4.50
C THR A 80 6.14 10.87 -5.73
N VAL A 81 7.46 11.08 -5.82
CA VAL A 81 8.11 11.72 -6.96
C VAL A 81 8.45 10.68 -8.04
N GLU A 82 8.91 9.51 -7.63
CA GLU A 82 9.32 8.41 -8.51
C GLU A 82 9.09 7.07 -7.82
N LEU A 83 8.81 6.04 -8.61
CA LEU A 83 8.76 4.67 -8.17
C LEU A 83 9.25 3.76 -9.31
N LYS A 84 10.03 2.75 -8.96
CA LYS A 84 10.46 1.70 -9.88
C LYS A 84 10.19 0.34 -9.27
N SER A 85 9.50 -0.51 -10.01
CA SER A 85 9.33 -1.92 -9.67
C SER A 85 10.04 -2.82 -10.69
N ASN A 86 10.45 -4.00 -10.23
CA ASN A 86 10.77 -5.13 -11.10
C ASN A 86 9.90 -6.31 -10.65
N HIS A 87 9.24 -6.98 -11.58
CA HIS A 87 8.36 -8.11 -11.28
C HIS A 87 9.10 -9.42 -11.57
N LEU A 88 9.50 -10.13 -10.51
CA LEU A 88 10.30 -11.36 -10.61
C LEU A 88 9.44 -12.63 -10.78
N GLY A 89 8.16 -12.51 -10.47
CA GLY A 89 7.17 -13.58 -10.52
C GLY A 89 5.78 -12.99 -10.40
N THR A 90 4.77 -13.85 -10.46
CA THR A 90 3.37 -13.47 -10.36
C THR A 90 2.62 -14.45 -9.45
N THR A 91 1.44 -14.06 -9.01
CA THR A 91 0.52 -14.91 -8.25
C THR A 91 -0.83 -14.97 -8.96
N LEU A 92 -1.55 -16.07 -8.77
CA LEU A 92 -2.87 -16.33 -9.35
C LEU A 92 -3.98 -16.35 -8.29
N ASP A 93 -3.62 -16.57 -7.02
CA ASP A 93 -4.51 -16.66 -5.88
C ASP A 93 -3.81 -16.21 -4.59
N GLY A 94 -4.52 -16.30 -3.46
CA GLY A 94 -3.97 -16.01 -2.13
C GLY A 94 -3.99 -14.53 -1.75
N THR A 95 -2.99 -14.13 -0.98
CA THR A 95 -2.82 -12.80 -0.37
C THR A 95 -1.34 -12.48 -0.27
#